data_AF-A0AAD7MT93-F1
#
_entry.id   AF-A0AAD7MT93-F1
#
_cell.length_a   1.000
_cell.length_b   1.000
_cell.length_c   1.000
_cell.angle_alpha   90.00
_cell.angle_beta   90.00
_cell.angle_gamma   90.00
#
_symmetry.space_group_name_H-M   'P 1'
#
loop_
_entity.id
_entity.type
_entity.pdbx_description
1 polymer ?
#
loop_
_entity_poly.entity_id
_entity_poly.type
_entity_poly.pdbx_seq_one_letter_code
_entity_poly.pdbx_strand_id
1 'polypeptide(L)'
;MSPLFSQLPSDRTTSFSCGHIIPETSLRTIVVGKGPRGGELEYKARKQGEETVIGELGQILLNFAALVPRGMIVFFSSYRFLNTAKEVWPKSGILGRFEEGDMNGLDHSYALTSCPVIRGINFADDLARAVVIVGLPFANLGSPELRERMKYVKQLEEKRGTRRPPGQKDAAAELYENMCMNAVN
;
A
#
# COMPACT_ATOMS: atom_id res chain seq x y z
N MET A 1 23.27 5.84 7.88
CA MET A 1 24.14 5.53 6.73
C MET A 1 23.26 5.30 5.52
N SER A 2 23.31 6.20 4.53
CA SER A 2 22.52 6.09 3.30
C SER A 2 23.15 5.06 2.35
N PRO A 3 22.44 3.97 1.97
CA PRO A 3 22.99 2.92 1.10
C PRO A 3 23.27 3.38 -0.34
N LEU A 4 22.82 4.57 -0.72
CA LEU A 4 22.94 5.16 -2.06
C LEU A 4 24.36 5.63 -2.44
N PHE A 5 25.25 5.91 -1.47
CA PHE A 5 26.57 6.52 -1.73
C PHE A 5 27.70 5.84 -0.94
N SER A 6 27.76 4.52 -0.94
CA SER A 6 28.77 3.75 -0.19
C SER A 6 30.22 3.96 -0.65
N GLN A 7 30.43 4.58 -1.81
CA GLN A 7 31.76 4.84 -2.41
C GLN A 7 32.31 6.24 -2.12
N LEU A 8 31.49 7.14 -1.57
CA LEU A 8 31.92 8.51 -1.29
C LEU A 8 32.35 8.63 0.18
N PRO A 9 33.53 9.23 0.45
CA PRO A 9 33.95 9.50 1.82
C PRO A 9 32.96 10.48 2.49
N SER A 10 32.75 10.28 3.80
CA SER A 10 31.67 10.91 4.57
C SER A 10 31.81 12.43 4.70
N ASP A 11 33.01 12.96 4.47
CA ASP A 11 33.34 14.38 4.41
C ASP A 11 32.72 15.11 3.19
N ARG A 12 32.34 14.36 2.14
CA ARG A 12 31.67 14.88 0.94
C ARG A 12 30.15 14.71 0.95
N THR A 13 29.58 14.14 2.00
CA THR A 13 28.14 13.92 2.13
C THR A 13 27.58 14.71 3.29
N THR A 14 26.88 15.79 2.99
CA THR A 14 26.09 16.53 3.98
C THR A 14 24.66 16.01 3.92
N SER A 15 24.23 15.27 4.94
CA SER A 15 22.83 14.87 5.07
C SER A 15 22.06 16.07 5.63
N PHE A 16 21.15 16.59 4.82
CA PHE A 16 20.21 17.62 5.25
C PHE A 16 18.80 17.02 5.17
N SER A 17 18.20 16.75 6.31
CA SER A 17 16.76 16.48 6.39
C SER A 17 16.09 17.70 6.97
N CYS A 18 15.29 18.41 6.17
CA CYS A 18 14.31 19.33 6.73
C CYS A 18 13.40 18.57 7.69
N GLY A 19 12.96 19.23 8.76
CA GLY A 19 11.87 18.71 9.59
C GLY A 19 10.65 18.42 8.71
N HIS A 20 9.90 17.37 9.07
CA HIS A 20 8.66 17.01 8.38
C HIS A 20 7.69 18.20 8.48
N ILE A 21 7.25 18.74 7.34
CA ILE A 21 6.34 19.91 7.28
C ILE A 21 5.01 19.61 8.01
N ILE A 22 4.66 18.33 8.08
CA ILE A 22 3.45 17.83 8.73
C ILE A 22 3.82 17.35 10.14
N PRO A 23 3.23 17.94 11.21
CA PRO A 23 3.49 17.49 12.58
C PRO A 23 2.96 16.07 12.79
N GLU A 24 3.62 15.29 13.66
CA GLU A 24 3.25 13.88 13.92
C GLU A 24 1.81 13.72 14.43
N THR A 25 1.24 14.75 15.07
CA THR A 25 -0.17 14.76 15.50
C THR A 25 -1.16 14.78 14.35
N SER A 26 -0.75 15.22 13.16
CA SER A 26 -1.61 15.36 11.99
C SER A 26 -1.69 14.07 11.17
N LEU A 27 -0.86 13.07 11.45
CA LEU A 27 -0.82 11.80 10.71
C LEU A 27 -0.86 10.62 11.67
N ARG A 28 -1.82 9.72 11.45
CA ARG A 28 -1.90 8.46 12.20
C ARG A 28 -1.94 7.28 11.24
N THR A 29 -0.88 6.48 11.27
CA THR A 29 -0.78 5.24 10.47
C THR A 29 -1.26 4.04 11.29
N ILE A 30 -2.12 3.22 10.71
CA ILE A 30 -2.65 2.01 11.33
C ILE A 30 -2.50 0.85 10.34
N VAL A 31 -1.99 -0.28 10.81
CA VAL A 31 -1.92 -1.52 10.03
C VAL A 31 -3.01 -2.47 10.52
N VAL A 32 -3.93 -2.83 9.64
CA VAL A 32 -5.02 -3.77 9.92
C VAL A 32 -4.66 -5.12 9.32
N GLY A 33 -4.33 -6.10 10.16
CA GLY A 33 -3.95 -7.45 9.71
C GLY A 33 -5.06 -8.50 9.82
N LYS A 34 -6.14 -8.20 10.56
CA LYS A 34 -7.26 -9.11 10.79
C LYS A 34 -8.58 -8.39 10.60
N GLY A 35 -9.57 -9.08 10.04
CA GLY A 35 -10.90 -8.52 9.88
C GLY A 35 -11.78 -8.64 11.13
N PRO A 36 -12.97 -8.04 11.09
CA PRO A 36 -13.88 -7.97 12.25
C PRO A 36 -14.39 -9.35 12.71
N ARG A 37 -14.36 -10.36 11.83
CA ARG A 37 -14.74 -11.74 12.15
C ARG A 37 -13.54 -12.60 12.57
N GLY A 38 -12.35 -12.01 12.66
CA GLY A 38 -11.12 -12.68 13.07
C GLY A 38 -10.32 -13.33 11.94
N GLY A 39 -10.78 -13.24 10.69
CA GLY A 39 -10.04 -13.71 9.52
C GLY A 39 -8.73 -12.95 9.29
N GLU A 40 -7.74 -13.61 8.70
CA GLU A 40 -6.48 -12.96 8.31
C GLU A 40 -6.64 -12.21 6.99
N LEU A 41 -6.21 -10.95 6.96
CA LEU A 41 -6.25 -10.10 5.77
C LEU A 41 -5.01 -10.34 4.92
N GLU A 42 -5.03 -11.41 4.14
CA GLU A 42 -3.93 -11.76 3.24
C GLU A 42 -4.30 -11.53 1.78
N TYR A 43 -3.75 -10.47 1.20
CA TYR A 43 -4.02 -10.05 -0.18
C TYR A 43 -3.04 -10.65 -1.20
N LYS A 44 -2.53 -11.87 -0.98
CA LYS A 44 -1.74 -12.57 -2.00
C LYS A 44 -2.63 -12.89 -3.21
N ALA A 45 -2.06 -12.93 -4.42
CA ALA A 45 -2.80 -13.13 -5.68
C ALA A 45 -3.77 -14.33 -5.68
N ARG A 46 -3.49 -15.38 -4.88
CA ARG A 46 -4.38 -16.55 -4.73
C ARG A 46 -5.62 -16.27 -3.86
N LYS A 47 -5.49 -15.43 -2.83
CA LYS A 47 -6.55 -15.10 -1.86
C LYS A 47 -7.34 -13.84 -2.23
N GLN A 48 -6.81 -13.01 -3.13
CA GLN A 48 -7.50 -11.81 -3.63
C GLN A 48 -8.86 -12.08 -4.28
N GLY A 49 -9.10 -13.30 -4.77
CA GLY A 49 -10.38 -13.71 -5.35
C GLY A 49 -11.35 -14.36 -4.36
N GLU A 50 -10.96 -14.52 -3.10
CA GLU A 50 -11.79 -15.18 -2.10
C GLU A 50 -12.86 -14.22 -1.57
N GLU A 51 -14.13 -14.61 -1.70
CA GLU A 51 -15.26 -13.77 -1.29
C GLU A 51 -15.25 -13.44 0.21
N THR A 52 -14.69 -14.33 1.04
CA THR A 52 -14.52 -14.13 2.48
C THR A 52 -13.62 -12.93 2.78
N VAL A 53 -12.44 -12.86 2.14
CA VAL A 53 -11.44 -11.79 2.30
C VAL A 53 -12.00 -10.47 1.77
N ILE A 54 -12.71 -10.49 0.63
CA ILE A 54 -13.35 -9.31 0.05
C ILE A 54 -14.50 -8.80 0.94
N GLY A 55 -15.26 -9.72 1.54
CA GLY A 55 -16.34 -9.41 2.47
C GLY A 55 -15.82 -8.79 3.77
N GLU A 56 -14.76 -9.35 4.35
CA GLU A 56 -14.11 -8.75 5.52
C GLU A 56 -13.55 -7.36 5.21
N LEU A 57 -12.89 -7.18 4.07
CA LEU A 57 -12.44 -5.86 3.62
C LEU A 57 -13.59 -4.86 3.51
N GLY A 58 -14.71 -5.26 2.90
CA GLY A 58 -15.89 -4.40 2.78
C GLY A 58 -16.44 -3.97 4.14
N GLN A 59 -16.49 -4.89 5.12
CA GLN A 59 -16.91 -4.54 6.49
C GLN A 59 -15.94 -3.60 7.20
N ILE A 60 -14.63 -3.78 7.01
CA ILE A 60 -13.62 -2.85 7.55
C ILE A 60 -13.84 -1.45 6.98
N LEU A 61 -13.96 -1.34 5.67
CA LEU A 61 -14.17 -0.06 4.99
C LEU A 61 -15.48 0.61 5.44
N LEU A 62 -16.57 -0.15 5.63
CA LEU A 62 -17.82 0.37 6.18
C LEU A 62 -17.66 0.91 7.62
N ASN A 63 -16.90 0.20 8.46
CA ASN A 63 -16.64 0.66 9.83
C ASN A 63 -15.80 1.94 9.84
N PHE A 64 -14.80 2.05 8.96
CA PHE A 64 -14.04 3.29 8.79
C PHE A 64 -14.90 4.41 8.19
N ALA A 65 -15.78 4.10 7.26
CA ALA A 65 -16.67 5.05 6.60
C ALA A 65 -17.59 5.74 7.61
N ALA A 66 -18.08 4.99 8.60
CA ALA A 66 -18.87 5.56 9.70
C ALA A 66 -18.07 6.46 10.66
N LEU A 67 -16.74 6.38 10.67
CA LEU A 67 -15.86 7.09 11.62
C LEU A 67 -15.11 8.26 10.97
N VAL A 68 -14.82 8.17 9.68
CA VAL A 68 -14.01 9.15 8.95
C VAL A 68 -14.93 10.18 8.30
N PRO A 69 -15.04 11.40 8.86
CA PRO A 69 -15.82 12.45 8.22
C PRO A 69 -15.18 12.87 6.90
N ARG A 70 -15.96 13.39 5.95
CA ARG A 70 -15.45 13.98 4.70
C ARG A 70 -14.70 12.99 3.79
N GLY A 71 -15.14 11.74 3.82
CA GLY A 71 -14.74 10.73 2.84
C GLY A 71 -13.37 10.07 3.07
N MET A 72 -13.17 8.97 2.35
CA MET A 72 -11.90 8.24 2.33
C MET A 72 -11.55 7.80 0.91
N ILE A 73 -10.26 7.60 0.67
CA ILE A 73 -9.75 7.09 -0.60
C ILE A 73 -9.17 5.71 -0.36
N VAL A 74 -9.62 4.74 -1.16
CA VAL A 74 -9.18 3.35 -1.05
C VAL A 74 -8.39 2.98 -2.30
N PHE A 75 -7.10 2.70 -2.10
CA PHE A 75 -6.17 2.27 -3.13
C PHE A 75 -6.06 0.75 -3.16
N PHE A 76 -6.34 0.15 -4.31
CA PHE A 76 -6.12 -1.28 -4.55
C PHE A 76 -4.77 -1.53 -5.21
N SER A 77 -4.10 -2.60 -4.79
CA SER A 77 -2.82 -3.07 -5.38
C SER A 77 -2.94 -3.55 -6.83
N SER A 78 -4.15 -3.82 -7.35
CA SER A 78 -4.37 -4.16 -8.76
C SER A 78 -5.81 -3.88 -9.24
N TYR A 79 -5.97 -3.64 -10.54
CA TYR A 79 -7.29 -3.53 -11.19
C TYR A 79 -8.12 -4.82 -11.07
N ARG A 80 -7.46 -5.99 -11.12
CA ARG A 80 -8.15 -7.27 -10.96
C ARG A 80 -8.86 -7.33 -9.61
N PHE A 81 -8.13 -6.98 -8.54
CA PHE A 81 -8.69 -7.01 -7.20
C PHE A 81 -9.80 -5.98 -7.00
N LEU A 82 -9.64 -4.76 -7.54
CA LEU A 82 -10.69 -3.74 -7.56
C LEU A 82 -11.96 -4.24 -8.27
N ASN A 83 -11.82 -4.86 -9.43
CA ASN A 83 -12.95 -5.36 -10.19
C ASN A 83 -13.67 -6.50 -9.46
N THR A 84 -12.93 -7.43 -8.85
CA THR A 84 -13.53 -8.48 -8.03
C THR A 84 -14.30 -7.91 -6.83
N ALA A 85 -13.74 -6.89 -6.15
CA ALA A 85 -14.45 -6.20 -5.07
C ALA A 85 -15.75 -5.55 -5.57
N LYS A 86 -15.71 -4.86 -6.72
CA LYS A 86 -16.90 -4.26 -7.37
C LYS A 86 -17.96 -5.28 -7.76
N GLU A 87 -17.59 -6.53 -8.07
CA GLU A 87 -18.54 -7.59 -8.41
C GLU A 87 -19.18 -8.25 -7.17
N VAL A 88 -18.43 -8.35 -6.06
CA VAL A 88 -18.87 -9.03 -4.82
C VAL A 88 -19.68 -8.11 -3.91
N TRP A 89 -19.24 -6.86 -3.74
CA TRP A 89 -19.88 -5.94 -2.79
C TRP A 89 -21.36 -5.63 -3.06
N PRO A 90 -21.83 -5.48 -4.31
CA PRO A 90 -23.26 -5.33 -4.60
C PRO A 90 -24.06 -6.56 -4.16
N LYS A 91 -23.55 -7.77 -4.44
CA LYS A 91 -24.22 -9.04 -4.10
C LYS A 91 -24.36 -9.23 -2.59
N SER A 92 -23.38 -8.73 -1.83
CA SER A 92 -23.37 -8.79 -0.37
C SER A 92 -24.17 -7.69 0.33
N GLY A 93 -24.76 -6.74 -0.42
CA GLY A 93 -25.44 -5.57 0.14
C GLY A 93 -24.51 -4.53 0.79
N ILE A 94 -23.19 -4.72 0.70
CA ILE A 94 -22.19 -3.80 1.24
C ILE A 94 -22.22 -2.47 0.49
N LEU A 95 -22.40 -2.51 -0.85
CA LEU A 95 -22.39 -1.29 -1.67
C LEU A 95 -23.56 -0.36 -1.33
N GLY A 96 -24.77 -0.91 -1.11
CA GLY A 96 -25.93 -0.11 -0.71
C GLY A 96 -25.72 0.63 0.61
N ARG A 97 -24.91 0.07 1.53
CA ARG A 97 -24.55 0.72 2.80
C ARG A 97 -23.53 1.86 2.65
N PHE A 98 -22.72 1.84 1.59
CA PHE A 98 -21.88 2.99 1.24
C PHE A 98 -22.73 4.14 0.68
N GLU A 99 -23.72 3.82 -0.16
CA GLU A 99 -24.61 4.81 -0.79
C GLU A 99 -25.66 5.40 0.19
N GLU A 100 -26.22 4.59 1.10
CA GLU A 100 -27.09 5.09 2.18
C GLU A 100 -26.37 6.05 3.14
N GLY A 101 -25.06 5.88 3.34
CA GLY A 101 -24.24 6.81 4.12
C GLY A 101 -24.15 8.20 3.48
N ASP A 102 -24.17 8.26 2.15
CA ASP A 102 -24.14 9.49 1.35
C ASP A 102 -25.51 10.20 1.35
N MET A 103 -26.62 9.44 1.37
CA MET A 103 -27.98 10.01 1.41
C MET A 103 -28.43 10.55 2.78
N ASN A 104 -27.76 10.19 3.88
CA ASN A 104 -28.11 10.66 5.23
C ASN A 104 -27.53 12.05 5.57
N GLY A 105 -27.09 12.84 4.58
CA GLY A 105 -26.67 14.23 4.75
C GLY A 105 -25.28 14.40 5.38
N LEU A 106 -24.48 13.33 5.39
CA LEU A 106 -23.07 13.42 5.75
C LEU A 106 -22.26 13.38 4.45
N ASP A 107 -21.60 14.47 4.07
CA ASP A 107 -20.69 14.57 2.92
C ASP A 107 -19.58 13.50 2.97
N HIS A 108 -19.86 12.27 2.57
CA HIS A 108 -18.92 11.17 2.56
C HIS A 108 -18.73 10.66 1.15
N SER A 109 -18.01 11.43 0.35
CA SER A 109 -17.56 10.98 -0.96
C SER A 109 -16.47 9.91 -0.78
N TYR A 110 -16.73 8.68 -1.22
CA TYR A 110 -15.74 7.60 -1.20
C TYR A 110 -15.19 7.35 -2.61
N ALA A 111 -13.87 7.36 -2.76
CA ALA A 111 -13.23 7.06 -4.03
C ALA A 111 -12.49 5.73 -3.97
N LEU A 112 -12.92 4.76 -4.78
CA LEU A 112 -12.22 3.50 -4.99
C LEU A 112 -11.34 3.62 -6.23
N THR A 113 -10.03 3.52 -6.07
CA THR A 113 -9.07 3.63 -7.17
C THR A 113 -8.02 2.53 -7.11
N SER A 114 -7.43 2.20 -8.25
CA SER A 114 -6.24 1.35 -8.34
C SER A 114 -5.00 2.23 -8.46
N CYS A 115 -3.91 1.90 -7.77
CA CYS A 115 -2.65 2.62 -7.95
C CYS A 115 -2.16 2.49 -9.41
N PRO A 116 -1.72 3.59 -10.06
CA PRO A 116 -0.47 4.23 -9.67
C PRO A 116 -0.42 5.76 -9.93
N VAL A 117 -1.21 6.60 -9.25
CA VAL A 117 -1.02 8.06 -9.34
C VAL A 117 -1.34 8.73 -8.00
N ILE A 118 -0.47 8.54 -7.00
CA ILE A 118 -0.50 9.36 -5.78
C ILE A 118 0.41 10.58 -5.95
N ARG A 119 1.41 10.52 -6.84
CA ARG A 119 2.32 11.63 -7.10
C ARG A 119 1.59 12.78 -7.78
N GLY A 120 1.20 13.78 -6.99
CA GLY A 120 0.73 15.08 -7.46
C GLY A 120 -0.77 15.35 -7.29
N ILE A 121 -1.56 14.43 -6.73
CA ILE A 121 -2.94 14.72 -6.37
C ILE A 121 -2.98 15.30 -4.96
N ASN A 122 -3.19 16.60 -4.86
CA ASN A 122 -3.50 17.26 -3.60
C ASN A 122 -5.02 17.25 -3.42
N PHE A 123 -5.53 16.41 -2.52
CA PHE A 123 -6.93 16.51 -2.12
C PHE A 123 -7.05 17.77 -1.28
N ALA A 124 -7.89 18.73 -1.69
CA ALA A 124 -8.20 19.86 -0.83
C ALA A 124 -8.71 19.34 0.52
N ASP A 125 -8.52 20.12 1.60
CA ASP A 125 -8.65 19.70 3.01
C ASP A 125 -9.94 18.97 3.40
N ASP A 126 -10.96 19.02 2.54
CA ASP A 126 -12.30 18.46 2.74
C ASP A 126 -12.69 17.33 1.77
N LEU A 127 -11.80 16.84 0.90
CA LEU A 127 -12.11 15.78 -0.07
C LEU A 127 -11.80 14.34 0.39
N ALA A 128 -10.84 14.17 1.33
CA ALA A 128 -10.55 12.87 1.93
C ALA A 128 -9.75 13.02 3.23
N ARG A 129 -10.34 12.62 4.37
CA ARG A 129 -9.66 12.64 5.69
C ARG A 129 -8.91 11.33 5.99
N ALA A 130 -9.13 10.29 5.21
CA ALA A 130 -8.38 9.04 5.32
C ALA A 130 -7.95 8.49 3.96
N VAL A 131 -6.77 7.89 3.95
CA VAL A 131 -6.24 7.11 2.84
C VAL A 131 -6.05 5.68 3.30
N VAL A 132 -6.68 4.74 2.61
CA VAL A 132 -6.59 3.31 2.86
C VAL A 132 -5.86 2.65 1.70
N ILE A 133 -4.82 1.88 2.00
CA ILE A 133 -4.10 1.09 1.00
C ILE A 133 -4.40 -0.38 1.25
N VAL A 134 -5.01 -1.02 0.25
CA VAL A 134 -5.46 -2.41 0.33
C VAL A 134 -4.44 -3.33 -0.33
N GLY A 135 -3.72 -4.05 0.53
CA GLY A 135 -2.61 -4.91 0.15
C GLY A 135 -1.36 -4.12 -0.18
N LEU A 136 -0.31 -4.85 -0.57
CA LEU A 136 0.98 -4.27 -0.91
C LEU A 136 1.18 -4.32 -2.44
N PRO A 137 1.60 -3.22 -3.09
CA PRO A 137 1.79 -3.14 -4.54
C PRO A 137 3.08 -3.84 -4.96
N PHE A 138 3.15 -5.15 -4.72
CA PHE A 138 4.29 -5.96 -5.14
C PHE A 138 4.32 -6.08 -6.66
N ALA A 139 5.50 -5.85 -7.24
CA ALA A 139 5.71 -6.02 -8.66
C ALA A 139 5.54 -7.50 -9.07
N ASN A 140 5.07 -7.74 -10.30
CA ASN A 140 4.88 -9.10 -10.77
C ASN A 140 6.22 -9.83 -10.96
N LEU A 141 6.52 -10.82 -10.11
CA LEU A 141 7.70 -11.68 -10.22
C LEU A 141 7.82 -12.43 -11.55
N GLY A 142 6.72 -12.59 -12.30
CA GLY A 142 6.72 -13.17 -13.64
C GLY A 142 7.28 -12.24 -14.72
N SER A 143 7.47 -10.95 -14.45
CA SER A 143 8.01 -10.00 -15.42
C SER A 143 9.46 -10.36 -15.79
N PRO A 144 9.79 -10.50 -17.08
CA PRO A 144 11.14 -10.83 -17.52
C PRO A 144 12.15 -9.74 -17.11
N GLU A 145 11.74 -8.47 -17.18
CA GLU A 145 12.56 -7.33 -16.78
C GLU A 145 12.92 -7.39 -15.29
N LEU A 146 11.92 -7.62 -14.43
CA LEU A 146 12.13 -7.71 -12.98
C LEU A 146 13.03 -8.90 -12.62
N ARG A 147 12.80 -10.06 -13.26
CA ARG A 147 13.63 -11.25 -13.07
C ARG A 147 15.07 -10.97 -13.43
N GLU A 148 15.31 -10.28 -14.54
CA GLU A 148 16.67 -9.97 -14.98
C GLU A 148 17.34 -8.95 -14.07
N ARG A 149 16.60 -7.93 -13.63
CA ARG A 149 17.09 -6.94 -12.65
C ARG A 149 17.47 -7.59 -11.32
N MET A 150 16.65 -8.51 -10.80
CA MET A 150 16.95 -9.26 -9.58
C MET A 150 18.18 -10.15 -9.73
N LYS A 151 18.34 -10.85 -10.85
CA LYS A 151 19.55 -11.64 -11.14
C LYS A 151 20.80 -10.76 -11.20
N TYR A 152 20.72 -9.62 -11.89
CA TYR A 152 21.83 -8.69 -12.01
C TYR A 152 22.29 -8.17 -10.63
N VAL A 153 21.36 -7.78 -9.76
CA VAL A 153 21.68 -7.33 -8.41
C VAL A 153 22.33 -8.44 -7.57
N LYS A 154 21.84 -9.68 -7.70
CA LYS A 154 22.45 -10.84 -7.04
C LYS A 154 23.89 -11.07 -7.50
N GLN A 155 24.15 -10.99 -8.80
CA GLN A 155 25.50 -11.11 -9.36
C GLN A 155 26.43 -9.98 -8.88
N LEU A 156 25.92 -8.75 -8.74
CA LEU A 156 26.69 -7.63 -8.21
C LEU A 156 27.07 -7.84 -6.74
N GLU A 157 26.17 -8.39 -5.94
CA GLU A 157 26.43 -8.72 -4.53
C GLU A 157 27.51 -9.78 -4.40
N GLU A 158 27.45 -10.82 -5.24
CA GLU A 158 28.46 -11.88 -5.31
C GLU A 158 29.83 -11.34 -5.72
N LYS A 159 29.89 -10.47 -6.73
CA LYS A 159 31.15 -9.81 -7.18
C LYS A 159 31.75 -8.88 -6.15
N ARG A 160 30.94 -8.28 -5.27
CA ARG A 160 31.39 -7.37 -4.21
C ARG A 160 32.03 -8.10 -3.03
N GLY A 161 31.89 -9.43 -2.93
CA GLY A 161 32.50 -10.23 -1.87
C GLY A 161 31.98 -9.93 -0.46
N THR A 162 30.87 -9.17 -0.34
CA THR A 162 30.22 -8.87 0.93
C THR A 162 29.64 -10.16 1.51
N ARG A 163 30.25 -10.67 2.57
CA ARG A 163 29.76 -11.85 3.29
C ARG A 163 28.47 -11.47 4.01
N ARG A 164 27.35 -12.10 3.63
CA ARG A 164 26.08 -11.87 4.30
C ARG A 164 26.12 -12.41 5.74
N PRO A 165 25.73 -11.62 6.75
CA PRO A 165 25.50 -12.13 8.09
C PRO A 165 24.30 -13.10 8.08
N PRO A 166 24.32 -14.13 8.94
CA PRO A 166 23.24 -15.11 9.01
C PRO A 166 21.91 -14.44 9.37
N GLY A 167 20.87 -14.71 8.57
CA GLY A 167 19.53 -14.16 8.75
C GLY A 167 19.19 -12.93 7.92
N GLN A 168 20.14 -12.34 7.19
CA GLN A 168 19.86 -11.20 6.31
C GLN A 168 19.34 -11.65 4.94
N LYS A 169 18.31 -10.93 4.43
CA LYS A 169 17.71 -11.15 3.10
C LYS A 169 18.75 -10.92 1.99
N ASP A 170 18.55 -11.52 0.82
CA ASP A 170 19.42 -11.24 -0.33
C ASP A 170 19.17 -9.85 -0.91
N ALA A 171 20.17 -9.27 -1.57
CA ALA A 171 20.03 -7.94 -2.16
C ALA A 171 18.90 -7.88 -3.22
N ALA A 172 18.55 -9.02 -3.82
CA ALA A 172 17.44 -9.15 -4.75
C ALA A 172 16.06 -9.05 -4.05
N ALA A 173 15.86 -9.72 -2.91
CA ALA A 173 14.66 -9.63 -2.09
C ALA A 173 14.56 -8.26 -1.42
N GLU A 174 15.69 -7.68 -0.99
CA GLU A 174 15.72 -6.31 -0.49
C GLU A 174 15.31 -5.31 -1.59
N LEU A 175 15.84 -5.45 -2.81
CA LEU A 175 15.40 -4.66 -3.97
C LEU A 175 13.88 -4.81 -4.18
N TYR A 176 13.37 -6.04 -4.13
CA TYR A 176 11.96 -6.34 -4.35
C TYR A 176 11.04 -5.70 -3.29
N GLU A 177 11.42 -5.78 -2.01
CA GLU A 177 10.71 -5.14 -0.91
C GLU A 177 10.80 -3.61 -0.99
N ASN A 178 11.98 -3.07 -1.30
CA ASN A 178 12.19 -1.63 -1.47
C ASN A 178 11.36 -1.07 -2.63
N MET A 179 11.22 -1.80 -3.74
CA MET A 179 10.33 -1.40 -4.83
C MET A 179 8.87 -1.31 -4.37
N CYS A 180 8.43 -2.22 -3.49
CA CYS A 180 7.09 -2.18 -2.93
C CYS A 180 6.90 -0.99 -1.97
N MET A 181 7.83 -0.78 -1.04
CA MET A 181 7.76 0.33 -0.08
C MET A 181 7.84 1.70 -0.76
N ASN A 182 8.68 1.83 -1.79
CA ASN A 182 8.77 3.05 -2.59
C ASN A 182 7.51 3.35 -3.42
N ALA A 183 6.64 2.36 -3.65
CA ALA A 183 5.36 2.58 -4.33
C ALA A 183 4.25 3.01 -3.36
N VAL A 184 4.46 2.81 -2.05
CA VAL A 184 3.53 3.19 -0.97
C VAL A 184 3.88 4.56 -0.38
N ASN A 185 5.16 4.90 -0.33
CA ASN A 185 5.68 6.22 0.07
C ASN A 185 5.42 7.30 -1.00
#